data_AF-A0A3N5GIX6-F1
#
_entry.id   AF-A0A3N5GIX6-F1
#
_cell.length_a   1.000
_cell.length_b   1.000
_cell.length_c   1.000
_cell.angle_alpha   90.00
_cell.angle_beta   90.00
_cell.angle_gamma   90.00
#
_symmetry.space_group_name_H-M   'P 1'
#
loop_
_entity.id
_entity.type
_entity.pdbx_description
1 polymer ?
#
loop_
_entity_poly.entity_id
_entity_poly.type
_entity_poly.pdbx_seq_one_letter_code
_entity_poly.pdbx_strand_id
1 'polypeptide(L)'
;PLAAGVPIALLVAAILHAAGFPDRTADAAAGKDTIVVRLGPRRAAWAYLALVAAAYLWLIAATLAGAIPSSALAGLLAAPLSLFAARQLILHAGRSPTQQLLPAIKATIAAAHLHGLLVAAALLLSAA
;
A
#
# COMPACT_ATOMS: atom_id res chain seq x y z
N PRO A 1 14.34 -14.57 -4.20
CA PRO A 1 13.77 -13.41 -4.93
C PRO A 1 12.26 -13.20 -4.71
N LEU A 2 11.41 -14.22 -4.89
CA LEU A 2 9.95 -14.08 -4.74
C LEU A 2 9.51 -13.68 -3.33
N ALA A 3 10.09 -14.30 -2.29
CA ALA A 3 9.75 -14.00 -0.90
C ALA A 3 9.92 -12.52 -0.50
N ALA A 4 10.97 -11.87 -1.02
CA ALA A 4 11.23 -10.44 -0.79
C ALA A 4 10.45 -9.51 -1.74
N GLY A 5 10.05 -10.00 -2.93
CA GLY A 5 9.36 -9.20 -3.95
C GLY A 5 7.86 -9.05 -3.74
N VAL A 6 7.21 -10.01 -3.07
CA VAL A 6 5.75 -9.99 -2.85
C VAL A 6 5.28 -8.78 -2.02
N PRO A 7 5.93 -8.42 -0.88
CA PRO A 7 5.53 -7.26 -0.10
C PRO A 7 5.55 -5.95 -0.90
N ILE A 8 6.63 -5.71 -1.65
CA ILE A 8 6.76 -4.50 -2.46
C ILE A 8 5.75 -4.48 -3.61
N ALA A 9 5.49 -5.62 -4.26
CA ALA A 9 4.47 -5.71 -5.30
C ALA A 9 3.06 -5.38 -4.78
N LEU A 10 2.70 -5.86 -3.58
CA LEU A 10 1.43 -5.55 -2.92
C LEU A 10 1.33 -4.07 -2.52
N LEU A 11 2.42 -3.46 -2.04
CA LEU A 11 2.46 -2.02 -1.76
C LEU A 11 2.35 -1.18 -3.03
N VAL A 12 2.97 -1.61 -4.14
CA VAL A 12 2.81 -0.95 -5.44
C VAL A 12 1.37 -1.07 -5.95
N ALA A 13 0.74 -2.23 -5.80
CA ALA A 13 -0.68 -2.39 -6.09
C ALA A 13 -1.54 -1.44 -5.23
N ALA A 14 -1.17 -1.23 -3.97
CA ALA A 14 -1.83 -0.26 -3.10
C ALA A 14 -1.63 1.20 -3.57
N ILE A 15 -0.46 1.56 -4.14
CA ILE A 15 -0.24 2.87 -4.79
C ILE A 15 -1.21 3.07 -5.94
N LEU A 16 -1.26 2.13 -6.88
CA LEU A 16 -2.13 2.22 -8.06
C LEU A 16 -3.60 2.33 -7.65
N HIS A 17 -3.99 1.54 -6.65
CA HIS A 17 -5.34 1.58 -6.09
C HIS A 17 -5.65 2.92 -5.42
N ALA A 18 -4.74 3.48 -4.63
CA ALA A 18 -4.90 4.79 -3.99
C ALA A 18 -4.95 5.94 -5.01
N ALA A 19 -4.13 5.87 -6.07
CA ALA A 19 -4.10 6.84 -7.16
C ALA A 19 -5.42 6.88 -7.95
N GLY A 20 -6.15 5.77 -8.02
CA GLY A 20 -7.45 5.70 -8.70
C GLY A 20 -8.63 6.31 -7.92
N PHE A 21 -8.46 6.75 -6.67
CA PHE A 21 -9.54 7.42 -5.93
C PHE A 21 -9.89 8.81 -6.48
N PRO A 22 -8.92 9.70 -6.73
CA PRO A 22 -9.11 10.95 -7.47
C PRO A 22 -9.95 10.86 -8.73
N ASP A 23 -9.69 9.84 -9.55
CA ASP A 23 -10.25 9.72 -10.89
C ASP A 23 -11.64 9.10 -10.89
N ARG A 24 -12.13 8.65 -9.72
CA ARG A 24 -13.44 8.00 -9.57
C ARG A 24 -14.59 8.81 -10.17
N THR A 25 -14.63 10.13 -9.94
CA THR A 25 -15.72 10.99 -10.42
C THR A 25 -15.66 11.17 -11.93
N ALA A 26 -14.45 11.29 -12.50
CA ALA A 26 -14.24 11.37 -13.94
C ALA A 26 -14.53 10.04 -14.64
N ASP A 27 -14.09 8.91 -14.09
CA ASP A 27 -14.37 7.57 -14.60
C ASP A 27 -15.86 7.23 -14.54
N ALA A 28 -16.55 7.59 -13.45
CA ALA A 28 -17.99 7.40 -13.31
C ALA A 28 -18.78 8.28 -14.30
N ALA A 29 -18.36 9.52 -14.51
CA ALA A 29 -18.95 10.42 -15.51
C ALA A 29 -18.71 9.93 -16.96
N ALA A 30 -17.60 9.21 -17.20
CA ALA A 30 -17.26 8.61 -18.48
C ALA A 30 -17.87 7.20 -18.70
N GLY A 31 -18.68 6.70 -17.75
CA GLY A 31 -19.32 5.37 -17.86
C GLY A 31 -18.37 4.19 -17.69
N LYS A 32 -17.21 4.38 -17.05
CA LYS A 32 -16.20 3.31 -16.85
C LYS A 32 -16.43 2.59 -15.53
N ASP A 33 -16.58 1.27 -15.59
CA ASP A 33 -16.74 0.37 -14.45
C ASP A 33 -15.40 0.03 -13.75
N THR A 34 -14.60 1.04 -13.40
CA THR A 34 -13.38 0.79 -12.61
C THR A 34 -13.72 0.17 -11.25
N ILE A 35 -12.84 -0.70 -10.71
CA ILE A 35 -13.04 -1.42 -9.42
C ILE A 35 -13.50 -0.47 -8.31
N VAL A 36 -12.96 0.76 -8.30
CA VAL A 36 -13.35 1.82 -7.37
C VAL A 36 -14.83 2.18 -7.56
N VAL A 37 -15.29 2.45 -8.78
CA VAL A 37 -16.70 2.77 -9.10
C VAL A 37 -17.65 1.67 -8.62
N ARG A 38 -17.38 0.40 -8.94
CA ARG A 38 -18.22 -0.75 -8.53
C ARG A 38 -18.23 -1.02 -7.02
N LEU A 39 -17.11 -0.86 -6.32
CA LEU A 39 -17.04 -1.18 -4.88
C LEU A 39 -17.66 -0.09 -3.99
N GLY A 40 -17.65 1.17 -4.43
CA GLY A 40 -17.94 2.29 -3.53
C GLY A 40 -16.72 2.71 -2.72
N PRO A 41 -16.66 3.99 -2.28
CA PRO A 41 -15.45 4.58 -1.69
C PRO A 41 -15.01 3.89 -0.40
N ARG A 42 -15.97 3.44 0.41
CA ARG A 42 -15.69 2.74 1.68
C ARG A 42 -15.10 1.36 1.45
N ARG A 43 -15.66 0.56 0.54
CA ARG A 43 -15.10 -0.78 0.23
C ARG A 43 -13.76 -0.68 -0.47
N ALA A 44 -13.56 0.34 -1.32
CA ALA A 44 -12.26 0.61 -1.93
C ALA A 44 -11.19 0.94 -0.87
N ALA A 45 -11.53 1.71 0.19
CA ALA A 45 -10.60 1.99 1.28
C ALA A 45 -10.25 0.72 2.10
N TRP A 46 -11.22 -0.19 2.29
CA TRP A 46 -10.95 -1.50 2.90
C TRP A 46 -10.07 -2.39 2.02
N ALA A 47 -10.25 -2.37 0.70
CA ALA A 47 -9.37 -3.09 -0.24
C ALA A 47 -7.93 -2.58 -0.16
N TYR A 48 -7.72 -1.27 -0.05
CA TYR A 48 -6.41 -0.69 0.21
C TYR A 48 -5.79 -1.26 1.50
N LEU A 49 -6.55 -1.25 2.60
CA LEU A 49 -6.07 -1.76 3.88
C LEU A 49 -5.73 -3.27 3.81
N ALA A 50 -6.53 -4.05 3.07
CA ALA A 50 -6.27 -5.47 2.85
C ALA A 50 -4.95 -5.71 2.09
N LEU A 51 -4.66 -4.93 1.05
CA LEU A 51 -3.39 -5.01 0.31
C LEU A 51 -2.19 -4.70 1.22
N VAL A 52 -2.28 -3.63 2.01
CA VAL A 52 -1.24 -3.23 2.97
C VAL A 52 -1.05 -4.31 4.04
N ALA A 53 -2.13 -4.83 4.61
CA ALA A 53 -2.07 -5.89 5.61
C ALA A 53 -1.44 -7.16 5.04
N ALA A 54 -1.84 -7.57 3.83
CA ALA A 54 -1.25 -8.72 3.15
C ALA A 54 0.26 -8.53 2.91
N ALA A 55 0.71 -7.33 2.53
CA ALA A 55 2.12 -7.03 2.33
C ALA A 55 2.96 -7.24 3.59
N TYR A 56 2.50 -6.69 4.72
CA TYR A 56 3.23 -6.78 5.99
C TYR A 56 3.13 -8.16 6.64
N LEU A 57 1.96 -8.81 6.56
CA LEU A 57 1.81 -10.19 7.02
C LEU A 57 2.69 -11.14 6.22
N TRP A 58 2.81 -10.93 4.91
CA TRP A 58 3.73 -11.72 4.08
C TRP A 58 5.18 -11.50 4.50
N LEU A 59 5.61 -10.24 4.72
CA LEU A 59 6.96 -9.95 5.21
C LEU A 59 7.26 -10.72 6.50
N ILE A 60 6.34 -10.64 7.48
CA ILE A 60 6.46 -11.35 8.76
C ILE A 60 6.53 -12.86 8.53
N ALA A 61 5.58 -13.44 7.78
CA ALA A 61 5.55 -14.87 7.51
C ALA A 61 6.83 -15.36 6.81
N ALA A 62 7.33 -14.61 5.84
CA ALA A 62 8.57 -14.94 5.12
C ALA A 62 9.80 -14.88 6.04
N THR A 63 9.87 -13.92 6.98
CA THR A 63 10.94 -13.88 7.99
C THR A 63 10.85 -15.04 8.98
N LEU A 64 9.65 -15.37 9.47
CA LEU A 64 9.45 -16.48 10.40
C LEU A 64 9.72 -17.85 9.77
N ALA A 65 9.45 -18.00 8.47
CA ALA A 65 9.80 -19.18 7.69
C ALA A 65 11.29 -19.28 7.34
N GLY A 66 12.12 -18.29 7.72
CA GLY A 66 13.55 -18.25 7.40
C GLY A 66 13.85 -17.95 5.92
N ALA A 67 12.87 -17.54 5.12
CA ALA A 67 13.03 -17.27 3.69
C ALA A 67 13.75 -15.94 3.40
N ILE A 68 13.73 -15.01 4.36
CA ILE A 68 14.43 -13.73 4.35
C ILE A 68 15.00 -13.43 5.74
N PRO A 69 16.11 -12.67 5.84
CA PRO A 69 16.75 -12.37 7.12
C PRO A 69 15.83 -11.57 8.05
N SER A 70 15.99 -11.75 9.35
CA SER A 70 15.21 -11.03 10.38
C SER A 70 15.38 -9.50 10.30
N SER A 71 16.53 -9.02 9.81
CA SER A 71 16.78 -7.60 9.52
C SER A 71 15.76 -7.01 8.53
N ALA A 72 15.15 -7.83 7.66
CA ALA A 72 14.12 -7.38 6.71
C ALA A 72 12.83 -6.89 7.41
N LEU A 73 12.61 -7.25 8.68
CA LEU A 73 11.51 -6.70 9.49
C LEU A 73 11.62 -5.18 9.67
N ALA A 74 12.78 -4.57 9.42
CA ALA A 74 12.91 -3.12 9.32
C ALA A 74 11.92 -2.52 8.32
N GLY A 75 11.53 -3.26 7.26
CA GLY A 75 10.48 -2.85 6.32
C GLY A 75 9.11 -2.57 6.95
N LEU A 76 8.85 -3.00 8.18
CA LEU A 76 7.65 -2.66 8.96
C LEU A 76 7.67 -1.20 9.46
N LEU A 77 8.81 -0.52 9.48
CA LEU A 77 8.90 0.90 9.81
C LEU A 77 8.13 1.79 8.83
N ALA A 78 7.78 1.27 7.65
CA ALA A 78 6.88 1.93 6.71
C ALA A 78 5.38 1.81 7.08
N ALA A 79 5.01 0.91 8.00
CA ALA A 79 3.61 0.66 8.35
C ALA A 79 2.86 1.89 8.88
N PRO A 80 3.45 2.78 9.71
CA PRO A 80 2.77 3.99 10.16
C PRO A 80 2.30 4.88 9.00
N LEU A 81 3.08 4.99 7.92
CA LEU A 81 2.71 5.75 6.72
C LEU A 81 1.55 5.08 5.98
N SER A 82 1.59 3.76 5.83
CA SER A 82 0.50 2.99 5.21
C SER A 82 -0.80 3.06 6.02
N LEU A 83 -0.72 3.03 7.35
CA LEU A 83 -1.87 3.18 8.24
C LEU A 83 -2.44 4.60 8.21
N PHE A 84 -1.58 5.62 8.15
CA PHE A 84 -1.99 7.00 7.93
C PHE A 84 -2.77 7.12 6.61
N ALA A 85 -2.23 6.58 5.51
CA ALA A 85 -2.91 6.57 4.22
C ALA A 85 -4.27 5.86 4.29
N ALA A 86 -4.33 4.67 4.91
CA ALA A 86 -5.58 3.93 5.08
C ALA A 86 -6.64 4.75 5.84
N ARG A 87 -6.25 5.38 6.95
CA ARG A 87 -7.14 6.24 7.74
C ARG A 87 -7.66 7.41 6.91
N GLN A 88 -6.79 8.08 6.15
CA GLN A 88 -7.19 9.19 5.28
C GLN A 88 -8.18 8.73 4.20
N LEU A 89 -7.96 7.59 3.56
CA LEU A 89 -8.88 7.02 2.59
C LEU A 89 -10.23 6.65 3.22
N ILE A 90 -10.24 6.00 4.39
CA ILE A 90 -11.48 5.61 5.08
C ILE A 90 -12.32 6.83 5.45
N LEU A 91 -11.68 7.91 5.91
CA LEU A 91 -12.38 9.12 6.35
C LEU A 91 -12.89 9.98 5.19
N HIS A 92 -12.11 10.12 4.11
CA HIS A 92 -12.35 11.14 3.08
C HIS A 92 -12.83 10.60 1.73
N ALA A 93 -12.65 9.30 1.44
CA ALA A 93 -12.94 8.75 0.10
C ALA A 93 -14.38 8.95 -0.38
N GLY A 94 -15.35 9.07 0.54
CA GLY A 94 -16.77 9.20 0.19
C GLY A 94 -17.36 10.59 0.31
N ARG A 95 -16.59 11.59 0.75
CA ARG A 95 -17.14 12.90 1.17
C ARG A 95 -16.39 14.11 0.65
N SER A 96 -15.17 13.92 0.15
CA SER A 96 -14.24 15.03 -0.01
C SER A 96 -13.74 15.20 -1.44
N PRO A 97 -13.48 16.44 -1.87
CA PRO A 97 -12.83 16.72 -3.14
C PRO A 97 -11.43 16.10 -3.21
N THR A 98 -10.99 15.80 -4.42
CA THR A 98 -9.74 15.12 -4.78
C THR A 98 -8.50 15.61 -4.03
N GLN A 99 -8.44 16.91 -3.69
CA GLN A 99 -7.35 17.52 -2.91
C GLN A 99 -7.13 16.89 -1.52
N GLN A 100 -8.18 16.39 -0.87
CA GLN A 100 -8.05 15.77 0.46
C GLN A 100 -7.47 14.35 0.42
N LEU A 101 -7.38 13.74 -0.76
CA LEU A 101 -6.82 12.40 -0.96
C LEU A 101 -5.32 12.43 -1.29
N LEU A 102 -4.80 13.58 -1.72
CA LEU A 102 -3.37 13.76 -2.01
C LEU A 102 -2.44 13.34 -0.85
N PRO A 103 -2.73 13.69 0.42
CA PRO A 103 -1.91 13.23 1.55
C PRO A 103 -1.86 11.71 1.67
N ALA A 104 -2.97 11.01 1.40
CA ALA A 104 -3.03 9.55 1.45
C ALA A 104 -2.18 8.91 0.35
N ILE A 105 -2.27 9.45 -0.88
CA ILE A 105 -1.49 8.97 -2.02
C ILE A 105 0.01 9.17 -1.78
N LYS A 106 0.41 10.36 -1.33
CA LYS A 106 1.81 10.66 -1.00
C LYS A 106 2.35 9.73 0.09
N ALA A 107 1.56 9.50 1.14
CA ALA A 107 1.94 8.58 2.21
C ALA A 107 2.06 7.12 1.74
N THR A 108 1.18 6.67 0.83
CA THR A 108 1.27 5.33 0.23
C THR A 108 2.55 5.17 -0.58
N ILE A 109 2.89 6.16 -1.41
CA ILE A 109 4.13 6.16 -2.21
C ILE A 109 5.35 6.15 -1.28
N ALA A 110 5.37 7.02 -0.27
CA ALA A 110 6.46 7.10 0.70
C ALA A 110 6.63 5.78 1.46
N ALA A 111 5.52 5.14 1.86
CA ALA A 111 5.55 3.84 2.53
C ALA A 111 6.18 2.75 1.67
N ALA A 112 5.79 2.65 0.39
CA ALA A 112 6.35 1.65 -0.52
C ALA A 112 7.86 1.85 -0.76
N HIS A 113 8.31 3.10 -0.94
CA HIS A 113 9.72 3.42 -1.14
C HIS A 113 10.53 3.14 0.13
N LEU A 114 10.06 3.61 1.29
CA LEU A 114 10.71 3.36 2.57
C LEU A 114 10.81 1.85 2.84
N HIS A 115 9.73 1.11 2.64
CA HIS A 115 9.73 -0.34 2.77
C HIS A 115 10.76 -0.99 1.85
N GLY A 116 10.73 -0.67 0.55
CA GLY A 116 11.63 -1.23 -0.45
C GLY A 116 13.10 -0.96 -0.13
N LEU A 117 13.43 0.27 0.26
CA LEU A 117 14.80 0.65 0.65
C LEU A 117 15.27 -0.10 1.89
N LEU A 118 14.43 -0.21 2.93
CA LEU A 118 14.78 -0.91 4.17
C LEU A 118 14.98 -2.41 3.93
N VAL A 119 14.11 -3.06 3.15
CA VAL A 119 14.25 -4.48 2.82
C VAL A 119 15.48 -4.71 1.93
N ALA A 120 15.72 -3.85 0.93
CA ALA A 120 16.91 -3.95 0.09
C ALA A 120 18.20 -3.79 0.89
N ALA A 121 18.27 -2.80 1.77
CA ALA A 121 19.42 -2.58 2.66
C ALA A 121 19.62 -3.78 3.61
N ALA A 122 18.55 -4.31 4.20
CA ALA A 122 18.60 -5.48 5.07
C ALA A 122 19.16 -6.72 4.34
N LEU A 123 18.76 -6.94 3.09
CA LEU A 123 19.26 -8.04 2.28
C LEU A 123 20.75 -7.86 1.92
N LEU A 124 21.15 -6.64 1.51
CA LEU A 124 22.54 -6.33 1.19
C LEU A 124 23.46 -6.51 2.41
N LEU A 125 23.05 -6.01 3.57
CA LEU A 125 23.82 -6.14 4.82
C LEU A 125 23.86 -7.57 5.36
N SER A 126 22.87 -8.40 5.03
CA SER A 126 22.86 -9.83 5.42
C SER A 126 23.68 -10.72 4.49
N ALA A 127 23.97 -10.24 3.28
CA ALA A 127 24.77 -10.94 2.28
C ALA A 127 26.26 -10.59 2.34
N ALA A 128 26.63 -9.62 3.18
CA ALA A 128 27.99 -9.19 3.47
C ALA A 128 28.53 -9.88 4.73
#